data_AF-A0A3A4UEK8-F1
#
_entry.id   AF-A0A3A4UEK8-F1
#
_cell.length_a   1.000
_cell.length_b   1.000
_cell.length_c   1.000
_cell.angle_alpha   90.00
_cell.angle_beta   90.00
_cell.angle_gamma   90.00
#
_symmetry.space_group_name_H-M   'P 1'
#
loop_
_entity.id
_entity.type
_entity.pdbx_description
1 polymer ?
#
loop_
_entity_poly.entity_id
_entity_poly.type
_entity_poly.pdbx_seq_one_letter_code
_entity_poly.pdbx_strand_id
1 'polypeptide(L)' 'MDLTPENKAHIDSLDYEQLLRGWRQTPAGDPWFQGETGEYWSARMRDLRAEPGGHERHVAASKAIGW' A
#
# COMPACT_ATOMS: atom_id res chain seq x y z
N MET A 1 -3.51 -0.25 15.22
CA MET A 1 -4.86 -0.21 14.62
C MET A 1 -5.16 -1.62 14.15
N ASP A 2 -6.37 -2.11 14.44
CA ASP A 2 -6.75 -3.47 14.04
C ASP A 2 -7.29 -3.50 12.61
N LEU A 3 -7.17 -4.65 11.96
CA LEU A 3 -7.69 -4.87 10.61
C LEU A 3 -9.21 -5.06 10.67
N THR A 4 -9.95 -3.96 10.84
CA THR A 4 -11.41 -3.97 10.76
C THR A 4 -11.87 -4.14 9.31
N PRO A 5 -13.11 -4.62 9.07
CA PRO A 5 -13.67 -4.69 7.71
C PRO A 5 -13.65 -3.34 6.98
N GLU A 6 -13.85 -2.24 7.72
CA GLU A 6 -13.81 -0.87 7.18
C GLU A 6 -12.39 -0.47 6.76
N ASN A 7 -11.39 -0.73 7.61
CA ASN A 7 -9.98 -0.46 7.30
C ASN A 7 -9.50 -1.30 6.12
N LYS A 8 -9.90 -2.57 6.06
CA LYS A 8 -9.61 -3.45 4.94
C LYS A 8 -10.23 -2.91 3.64
N ALA A 9 -11.51 -2.54 3.68
CA ALA A 9 -12.21 -1.98 2.51
C ALA A 9 -11.58 -0.66 2.04
N HIS A 10 -11.11 0.17 2.97
CA HIS A 10 -10.34 1.36 2.65
C HIS A 10 -9.07 1.01 1.87
N ILE A 11 -8.23 0.10 2.40
CA ILE A 11 -7.00 -0.34 1.74
C ILE A 11 -7.30 -0.95 0.35
N ASP A 12 -8.37 -1.74 0.24
CA ASP A 12 -8.77 -2.37 -1.02
C ASP A 12 -9.24 -1.37 -2.08
N SER A 13 -9.75 -0.20 -1.66
CA SER A 13 -10.16 0.88 -2.57
C SER A 13 -9.00 1.68 -3.15
N LEU A 14 -7.80 1.57 -2.56
CA LEU A 14 -6.62 2.30 -3.00
C LEU A 14 -5.96 1.62 -4.19
N ASP A 15 -5.50 2.43 -5.15
CA ASP A 15 -4.62 1.96 -6.20
C ASP A 15 -3.17 1.79 -5.70
N TYR A 16 -2.32 1.19 -6.53
CA TYR A 16 -0.93 0.93 -6.15
C TYR A 16 -0.13 2.20 -5.83
N GLU A 17 -0.37 3.30 -6.56
CA GLU A 17 0.34 4.56 -6.34
C GLU A 17 -0.05 5.18 -5.00
N GLN A 18 -1.34 5.18 -4.69
CA GLN A 18 -1.86 5.64 -3.40
C GLN A 18 -1.31 4.81 -2.23
N LEU A 19 -1.27 3.48 -2.38
CA LEU A 19 -0.67 2.58 -1.39
C LEU A 19 0.82 2.87 -1.17
N LEU A 20 1.58 3.03 -2.27
CA LEU A 20 3.01 3.31 -2.21
C LEU A 20 3.29 4.71 -1.63
N ARG A 21 2.48 5.70 -2.00
CA ARG A 21 2.56 7.07 -1.47
C ARG A 21 2.32 7.08 0.04
N GLY A 22 1.27 6.40 0.50
CA GLY A 22 0.99 6.23 1.92
C GLY A 22 2.17 5.59 2.65
N TRP A 23 2.74 4.53 2.10
CA TRP A 23 3.91 3.85 2.69
C TRP A 23 5.16 4.73 2.79
N ARG A 24 5.39 5.61 1.81
CA ARG A 24 6.63 6.39 1.69
C ARG A 24 6.59 7.76 2.36
N GLN A 25 5.41 8.39 2.43
CA GLN A 25 5.26 9.77 2.87
C GLN A 25 4.70 9.90 4.29
N THR A 26 4.12 8.82 4.84
CA THR A 26 3.60 8.84 6.20
C THR A 26 4.75 8.69 7.22
N PRO A 27 4.69 9.36 8.39
CA PRO A 27 5.72 9.23 9.42
C PRO A 27 5.94 7.78 9.87
N ALA A 28 7.19 7.47 10.23
CA ALA A 28 7.52 6.19 10.84
C ALA A 28 6.74 6.00 12.14
N GLY A 29 6.16 4.81 12.32
CA GLY A 29 5.34 4.50 13.49
C GLY A 29 3.86 4.82 13.34
N ASP A 30 3.39 5.16 12.15
CA ASP A 30 1.96 5.33 11.91
C ASP A 30 1.18 4.01 12.11
N PRO A 31 0.03 4.03 12.81
CA PRO A 31 -0.77 2.84 13.10
C PRO A 31 -1.24 2.06 11.86
N TRP A 32 -1.36 2.68 10.69
CA TRP A 32 -1.74 2.00 9.44
C TRP A 32 -0.71 0.97 9.00
N PHE A 33 0.56 1.16 9.38
CA PHE A 33 1.67 0.28 8.99
C PHE A 33 2.15 -0.60 10.14
N GLN A 34 1.31 -0.80 11.16
CA GLN A 34 1.59 -1.64 12.32
C GLN A 34 0.59 -2.78 12.45
N GLY A 35 1.04 -3.89 13.06
CA GLY A 35 0.20 -5.06 13.31
C GLY A 35 -0.47 -5.60 12.05
N GLU A 36 -1.67 -6.18 12.22
CA GLU A 36 -2.42 -6.81 11.14
C GLU A 36 -2.76 -5.85 9.99
N THR A 37 -3.02 -4.57 10.30
CA THR A 37 -3.31 -3.55 9.28
C THR A 37 -2.11 -3.31 8.38
N GLY A 38 -0.91 -3.18 8.97
CA GLY A 38 0.33 -3.00 8.23
C GLY A 38 0.74 -4.25 7.44
N GLU A 39 0.53 -5.42 8.02
CA GLU A 39 0.73 -6.71 7.32
C GLU A 39 -0.16 -6.78 6.08
N TYR A 40 -1.46 -6.46 6.23
CA TYR A 40 -2.39 -6.45 5.11
C TYR A 40 -2.03 -5.42 4.04
N TRP A 41 -1.63 -4.21 4.43
CA TRP A 41 -1.17 -3.17 3.50
C TRP A 41 0.01 -3.67 2.64
N SER A 42 1.01 -4.27 3.29
CA SER A 42 2.19 -4.80 2.60
C SER A 42 1.84 -5.98 1.67
N ALA A 43 0.92 -6.85 2.10
CA ALA A 43 0.44 -7.97 1.30
C ALA A 43 -0.32 -7.48 0.06
N ARG A 44 -1.24 -6.50 0.21
CA ARG A 44 -1.99 -5.93 -0.90
C ARG A 44 -1.06 -5.32 -1.96
N MET A 45 -0.05 -4.58 -1.53
CA MET A 45 0.97 -4.06 -2.45
C MET A 45 1.75 -5.17 -3.16
N ARG A 46 2.16 -6.22 -2.44
CA ARG A 46 2.85 -7.36 -3.06
C ARG A 46 1.98 -8.02 -4.13
N ASP A 47 0.71 -8.24 -3.83
CA ASP A 47 -0.23 -8.92 -4.71
C ASP A 47 -0.47 -8.09 -5.99
N LEU A 48 -0.72 -6.78 -5.85
CA LEU A 48 -0.86 -5.86 -6.99
C LEU A 48 0.41 -5.80 -7.86
N ARG A 49 1.59 -5.94 -7.25
CA ARG A 49 2.86 -5.97 -7.99
C ARG A 49 3.05 -7.30 -8.75
N ALA A 50 2.47 -8.39 -8.27
CA ALA A 50 2.56 -9.71 -8.88
C ALA A 50 1.58 -9.91 -10.04
N GLU A 51 0.52 -9.10 -10.12
CA GLU A 51 -0.40 -9.08 -11.27
C GLU A 51 0.32 -8.73 -12.60
N PRO A 52 -0.23 -9.15 -13.76
CA PRO A 52 0.26 -8.68 -15.05
C PRO A 52 0.33 -7.15 -15.13
N GLY A 53 1.47 -6.62 -15.60
CA GLY A 53 1.72 -5.18 -15.62
C GLY A 53 1.99 -4.55 -14.24
N GLY A 54 2.02 -5.34 -13.16
CA GLY A 54 2.20 -4.86 -11.79
C GLY A 54 3.60 -4.31 -11.52
N HIS A 55 4.63 -4.89 -12.15
CA HIS A 55 6.00 -4.40 -12.03
C HIS A 55 6.17 -3.01 -12.68
N GLU A 56 5.61 -2.84 -13.88
CA GLU A 56 5.63 -1.58 -14.62
C GLU A 56 4.84 -0.50 -13.87
N ARG A 57 3.67 -0.86 -13.32
CA ARG A 57 2.88 0.01 -12.43
C ARG A 57 3.70 0.45 -11.21
N HIS A 58 4.41 -0.48 -10.57
CA HIS A 58 5.28 -0.16 -9.44
C HIS A 58 6.40 0.83 -9.80
N VAL A 59 7.09 0.59 -10.91
CA VAL A 59 8.18 1.48 -11.37
C VAL A 59 7.64 2.86 -11.74
N ALA A 60 6.50 2.93 -12.43
CA ALA A 60 5.86 4.20 -12.78
C ALA A 60 5.43 4.97 -11.53
N ALA A 61 4.78 4.31 -10.58
CA ALA A 61 4.35 4.90 -9.32
C ALA A 61 5.54 5.42 -8.49
N SER A 62 6.63 4.65 -8.38
CA SER A 62 7.85 5.08 -7.67
C SER A 62 8.40 6.39 -8.24
N LYS A 63 8.54 6.46 -9.58
CA LYS A 63 9.00 7.67 -10.26
C LYS A 63 8.05 8.85 -10.04
N ALA A 64 6.74 8.61 -10.10
CA ALA A 64 5.72 9.64 -9.89
C ALA A 64 5.78 10.26 -8.48
N ILE A 65 6.11 9.45 -7.46
CA ILE A 65 6.24 9.93 -6.07
C ILE A 65 7.65 10.40 -5.70
N GLY A 66 8.59 10.43 -6.65
CA GLY A 66 9.93 10.99 -6.48
C GLY A 66 11.01 10.01 -5.98
N TRP A 67 10.91 8.71 -6.28
CA TRP A 67 11.89 7.66 -5.94
C TRP A 67 12.31 6.81 -7.14
#